data_AF-Q6AQJ0-F1
#
_entry.id   AF-Q6AQJ0-F1
#
_cell.length_a   1.000
_cell.length_b   1.000
_cell.length_c   1.000
_cell.angle_alpha   90.00
_cell.angle_beta   90.00
_cell.angle_gamma   90.00
#
_symmetry.space_group_name_H-M   'P 1'
#
loop_
_entity.id
_entity.type
_entity.pdbx_description
1 polymer ?
#
loop_
_entity_poly.entity_id
_entity_poly.type
_entity_poly.pdbx_seq_one_letter_code
_entity_poly.pdbx_strand_id
1 'polypeptide(L)' 'MDSLQKQIEQAELILAESQENFKKNPEDYSARLLLLSMQNHLADLHRADQEKA' A
#
# COMPACT_ATOMS: atom_id res chain seq x y z
N MET A 1 -12.35 -14.85 0.71
CA MET A 1 -12.14 -13.52 0.11
C MET A 1 -12.34 -12.53 1.23
N ASP A 2 -11.29 -11.83 1.66
CA ASP A 2 -11.44 -10.74 2.63
C ASP A 2 -12.27 -9.61 2.01
N SER A 3 -13.04 -8.91 2.84
CA SER A 3 -13.81 -7.75 2.37
C SER A 3 -12.87 -6.69 1.82
N LEU A 4 -13.36 -5.85 0.90
CA LEU A 4 -12.56 -4.76 0.34
C LEU A 4 -12.02 -3.83 1.43
N GLN A 5 -12.84 -3.54 2.45
CA GLN A 5 -12.44 -2.81 3.65
C GLN A 5 -11.21 -3.44 4.34
N LYS A 6 -11.21 -4.75 4.56
CA LYS A 6 -10.07 -5.45 5.19
C LYS A 6 -8.81 -5.42 4.33
N GLN A 7 -8.98 -5.50 3.01
CA GLN A 7 -7.85 -5.38 2.08
C GLN A 7 -7.24 -3.96 2.13
N ILE A 8 -8.08 -2.93 2.24
CA ILE A 8 -7.63 -1.53 2.43
C ILE A 8 -6.87 -1.40 3.76
N GLU A 9 -7.44 -1.87 4.87
CA GLU A 9 -6.80 -1.81 6.20
C GLU A 9 -5.44 -2.52 6.22
N GLN A 10 -5.33 -3.69 5.57
CA GLN A 10 -4.07 -4.40 5.44
C GLN A 10 -3.06 -3.64 4.57
N ALA A 11 -3.50 -3.08 3.44
CA ALA A 11 -2.64 -2.31 2.55
C ALA A 11 -2.11 -1.03 3.22
N GLU A 12 -2.93 -0.35 4.05
CA GLU A 12 -2.51 0.80 4.84
C GLU A 12 -1.43 0.44 5.86
N LEU A 13 -1.58 -0.69 6.56
CA LEU A 13 -0.57 -1.18 7.51
C LEU A 13 0.76 -1.45 6.80
N ILE A 14 0.74 -2.19 5.69
CA ILE A 14 1.96 -2.52 4.93
C ILE A 14 2.58 -1.26 4.31
N LEU A 15 1.75 -0.29 3.88
CA LEU A 15 2.24 0.99 3.38
C LEU A 15 3.00 1.76 4.46
N ALA A 16 2.51 1.79 5.70
CA ALA A 16 3.20 2.43 6.82
C ALA A 16 4.56 1.78 7.09
N GLU A 17 4.61 0.44 7.12
CA GLU A 17 5.87 -0.30 7.28
C GLU A 17 6.85 -0.06 6.12
N SER A 18 6.33 0.00 4.89
CA SER A 18 7.13 0.28 3.68
C SER A 18 7.71 1.69 3.70
N GLN A 19 6.96 2.68 4.21
CA GLN A 19 7.44 4.05 4.40
C GLN A 19 8.56 4.10 5.44
N GLU A 20 8.43 3.38 6.56
CA GLU A 20 9.49 3.30 7.56
C GLU A 20 10.75 2.62 7.00
N ASN A 21 10.58 1.53 6.24
CA ASN A 21 11.69 0.84 5.60
C ASN A 21 12.43 1.75 4.60
N PHE A 22 11.71 2.49 3.77
CA PHE A 22 12.31 3.44 2.83
C PHE A 22 13.02 4.60 3.54
N LYS A 23 12.46 5.13 4.64
CA LYS A 23 13.13 6.17 5.44
C LYS A 23 14.47 5.70 6.02
N LYS A 24 14.56 4.42 6.43
CA LYS A 24 15.79 3.81 6.94
C LYS A 24 16.79 3.50 5.80
N ASN A 25 16.29 3.14 4.62
CA ASN A 25 17.08 2.67 3.49
C ASN A 25 16.73 3.40 2.17
N PRO A 26 16.96 4.72 2.06
CA PRO A 26 16.48 5.50 0.92
C PRO A 26 17.17 5.17 -0.41
N GLU A 27 18.38 4.59 -0.36
CA GLU A 27 19.15 4.17 -1.54
C GLU A 27 18.83 2.73 -1.98
N ASP A 28 18.08 1.97 -1.17
CA ASP A 28 17.67 0.61 -1.51
C ASP A 28 16.55 0.64 -2.57
N TYR A 29 16.88 0.15 -3.76
CA TYR A 29 15.93 0.05 -4.87
C TYR A 29 14.68 -0.77 -4.50
N SER A 30 14.85 -1.84 -3.74
CA SER A 30 13.76 -2.72 -3.31
C SER A 30 12.86 -2.01 -2.31
N ALA A 31 13.42 -1.24 -1.38
CA ALA A 31 12.63 -0.42 -0.45
C ALA A 31 11.79 0.63 -1.21
N ARG A 32 12.39 1.28 -2.22
CA ARG A 32 11.69 2.24 -3.07
C ARG A 32 10.58 1.57 -3.89
N LEU A 33 10.87 0.41 -4.49
CA LEU A 33 9.92 -0.34 -5.31
C LEU A 33 8.72 -0.81 -4.48
N LEU A 34 8.97 -1.35 -3.29
CA LEU A 34 7.92 -1.78 -2.36
C LEU A 34 7.00 -0.62 -2.00
N LEU A 35 7.56 0.55 -1.63
CA LEU A 35 6.78 1.73 -1.30
C LEU A 35 5.87 2.17 -2.47
N LEU A 36 6.41 2.27 -3.69
CA LEU A 36 5.64 2.62 -4.87
C LEU A 36 4.55 1.60 -5.18
N SER A 37 4.87 0.31 -5.08
CA SER A 37 3.92 -0.77 -5.31
C SER A 37 2.74 -0.70 -4.34
N MET A 38 3.01 -0.45 -3.06
CA MET A 38 1.97 -0.34 -2.04
C MET A 38 1.10 0.91 -2.22
N GLN A 39 1.70 2.04 -2.61
CA GLN A 39 0.95 3.25 -2.94
C GLN A 39 -0.02 3.03 -4.10
N ASN A 40 0.44 2.36 -5.17
CA ASN A 40 -0.41 2.03 -6.32
C ASN A 40 -1.52 1.04 -5.93
N HIS A 41 -1.18 0.00 -5.19
CA HIS A 41 -2.16 -1.01 -4.75
C HIS A 41 -3.27 -0.40 -3.90
N LEU A 42 -2.93 0.45 -2.93
CA LEU A 42 -3.92 1.12 -2.09
C LEU A 42 -4.82 2.06 -2.92
N ALA A 43 -4.26 2.76 -3.91
CA ALA A 43 -5.03 3.60 -4.82
C ALA A 43 -5.98 2.80 -5.72
N ASP A 44 -5.63 1.59 -6.12
CA ASP A 44 -6.52 0.68 -6.85
C ASP A 44 -7.66 0.19 -5.94
N LEU A 45 -7.37 -0.15 -4.69
CA LEU A 45 -8.39 -0.59 -3.73
C LEU A 45 -9.41 0.51 -3.43
N HIS A 46 -8.97 1.76 -3.23
CA HIS A 46 -9.89 2.87 -3.03
C HIS A 46 -10.75 3.16 -4.26
N ARG A 47 -10.21 3.03 -5.48
CA ARG A 47 -11.01 3.15 -6.71
C ARG A 47 -12.09 2.07 -6.77
N ALA A 48 -11.74 0.83 -6.46
CA ALA A 48 -12.69 -0.27 -6.42
C ALA A 48 -13.77 -0.09 -5.33
N ASP A 49 -13.48 0.64 -4.25
CA ASP A 49 -14.44 0.96 -3.19
C ASP A 49 -15.41 2.05 -3.63
N GLN A 50 -14.91 3.08 -4.29
CA GLN A 50 -15.71 4.15 -4.88
C GLN A 50 -16.65 3.65 -5.98
N GLU A 51 -16.22 2.68 -6.79
CA GLU A 51 -17.05 2.09 -7.85
C GLU A 51 -18.19 1.20 -7.30
N LYS A 52 -18.13 0.79 -6.03
CA LYS A 52 -19.18 0.01 -5.36
C LYS A 52 -20.23 0.87 -4.64
N ALA A 53 -19.92 2.14 -4.38
CA ALA A 53 -20.79 3.09 -3.69
C ALA A 53 -21.82 3.72 -4.64
#